data_AF-A0A3N2C659-F1
#
_entry.id   AF-A0A3N2C659-F1
#
_cell.length_a   1.000
_cell.length_b   1.000
_cell.length_c   1.000
_cell.angle_alpha   90.00
_cell.angle_beta   90.00
_cell.angle_gamma   90.00
#
_symmetry.space_group_name_H-M   'P 1'
#
loop_
_entity.id
_entity.type
_entity.pdbx_description
1 polymer ?
#
loop_
_entity_poly.entity_id
_entity_poly.type
_entity_poly.pdbx_seq_one_letter_code
_entity_poly.pdbx_strand_id
1 'polypeptide(L)'
;MRRPTALGFAVPVLALMLGLTACSGSAEAPSSGGSPSTADSYAEAFDDYTISLAGCLRDQGFDVEDPEPGTAITLDGDEAMNTAYDACADELGPPPANPDQLSKTEISDELRLRAQCLRDQGFDVPDPDANGAWDLPEDLFDEARACAVQ
;
A
#
# COMPACT_ATOMS: atom_id res chain seq x y z
N MET A 1 25.71 -57.78 14.02
CA MET A 1 25.26 -59.15 13.72
C MET A 1 23.74 -59.14 13.53
N ARG A 2 23.27 -59.41 12.29
CA ARG A 2 22.08 -60.20 11.88
C ARG A 2 20.88 -60.21 12.85
N ARG A 3 19.64 -59.78 12.53
CA ARG A 3 18.71 -60.04 11.39
C ARG A 3 17.30 -59.55 11.86
N PRO A 4 16.17 -59.65 11.13
CA PRO A 4 15.87 -59.54 9.69
C PRO A 4 14.55 -58.75 9.38
N THR A 5 14.30 -58.56 8.08
CA THR A 5 13.07 -58.14 7.38
C THR A 5 11.84 -59.07 7.51
N ALA A 6 10.61 -58.51 7.47
CA ALA A 6 9.35 -59.04 6.90
C ALA A 6 8.30 -57.90 6.97
N LEU A 7 7.66 -57.34 5.93
CA LEU A 7 6.91 -57.87 4.77
C LEU A 7 5.69 -58.70 5.18
N GLY A 8 4.48 -58.12 5.10
CA GLY A 8 3.25 -58.92 5.19
C GLY A 8 1.93 -58.16 5.43
N PHE A 9 1.15 -58.03 4.35
CA PHE A 9 -0.29 -58.31 4.23
C PHE A 9 -1.38 -57.40 4.84
N ALA A 10 -2.12 -56.75 3.93
CA ALA A 10 -3.58 -56.85 3.70
C ALA A 10 -4.61 -56.39 4.76
N VAL A 11 -5.28 -55.27 4.44
CA VAL A 11 -6.75 -55.00 4.36
C VAL A 11 -7.65 -56.09 5.00
N PRO A 12 -8.60 -55.78 5.93
CA PRO A 12 -9.88 -55.18 5.51
C PRO A 12 -10.72 -54.36 6.53
N VAL A 13 -11.61 -53.52 5.96
CA VAL A 13 -13.04 -53.34 6.30
C VAL A 13 -13.43 -52.82 7.70
N LEU A 14 -13.93 -51.58 7.68
CA LEU A 14 -15.20 -51.13 8.28
C LEU A 14 -15.42 -51.44 9.78
N ALA A 15 -15.12 -50.45 10.64
CA ALA A 15 -15.73 -50.35 11.96
C ALA A 15 -16.13 -48.89 12.24
N LEU A 16 -17.45 -48.70 12.23
CA LEU A 16 -18.19 -47.49 12.54
C LEU A 16 -18.32 -47.43 14.06
N MET A 17 -17.64 -46.49 14.74
CA MET A 17 -17.95 -46.13 16.12
C MET A 17 -17.64 -44.65 16.40
N LEU A 18 -18.67 -43.95 16.86
CA LEU A 18 -18.63 -42.66 17.53
C LEU A 18 -17.66 -42.68 18.72
N GLY A 19 -16.82 -41.65 18.82
CA GLY A 19 -16.08 -41.34 20.03
C GLY A 19 -15.86 -39.83 20.13
N LEU A 20 -16.66 -39.14 20.94
CA LEU A 20 -16.28 -37.84 21.49
C LEU A 20 -15.11 -38.09 22.45
N THR A 21 -13.91 -37.69 22.04
CA THR A 21 -12.71 -37.67 22.88
C THR A 21 -12.07 -36.29 22.78
N ALA A 22 -11.87 -35.70 23.95
CA ALA A 22 -11.16 -34.45 24.13
C ALA A 22 -9.65 -34.61 23.90
N CYS A 23 -9.02 -33.47 23.60
CA CYS A 23 -7.61 -33.15 23.82
C CYS A 23 -6.55 -33.61 22.79
N SER A 24 -5.66 -32.66 22.51
CA SER A 24 -4.23 -32.82 22.17
C SER A 24 -3.85 -33.03 20.71
N GLY A 25 -3.14 -32.03 20.17
CA GLY A 25 -2.00 -32.27 19.29
C GLY A 25 -2.22 -32.01 17.80
N SER A 26 -1.38 -31.12 17.28
CA SER A 26 -1.25 -30.64 15.91
C SER A 26 -1.56 -31.64 14.79
N ALA A 27 -2.32 -31.17 13.81
CA ALA A 27 -2.15 -31.53 12.43
C ALA A 27 -2.11 -30.24 11.62
N GLU A 28 -0.90 -29.91 11.15
CA GLU A 28 -0.63 -28.97 10.06
C GLU A 28 -1.68 -29.19 8.95
N ALA A 29 -2.55 -28.21 8.76
CA ALA A 29 -3.26 -28.06 7.49
C ALA A 29 -2.36 -27.18 6.60
N PRO A 30 -2.15 -27.54 5.33
CA PRO A 30 -1.28 -26.79 4.43
C PRO A 30 -1.80 -25.35 4.36
N SER A 31 -0.87 -24.40 4.43
CA SER A 31 -1.12 -22.98 4.22
C SER A 31 -2.07 -22.82 3.04
N SER A 32 -3.31 -22.49 3.37
CA SER A 32 -4.28 -22.09 2.37
C SER A 32 -3.71 -20.83 1.74
N GLY A 33 -3.55 -20.85 0.41
CA GLY A 33 -3.26 -19.65 -0.36
C GLY A 33 -4.35 -18.64 -0.05
N GLY A 34 -4.06 -17.75 0.89
CA GLY A 34 -4.83 -16.55 1.10
C GLY A 34 -4.62 -15.67 -0.11
N SER A 35 -5.70 -15.19 -0.71
CA SER A 35 -5.59 -14.07 -1.63
C SER A 35 -4.81 -12.95 -0.92
N PRO A 36 -3.83 -12.33 -1.59
CA PRO A 36 -3.08 -11.23 -1.00
C PRO A 36 -4.07 -10.16 -0.52
N SER A 37 -3.78 -9.55 0.63
CA SER A 37 -4.59 -8.43 1.09
C SER A 37 -4.41 -7.25 0.12
N THR A 38 -5.31 -6.26 0.18
CA THR A 38 -5.18 -5.04 -0.63
C THR A 38 -3.87 -4.32 -0.34
N ALA A 39 -3.39 -4.36 0.91
CA ALA A 39 -2.11 -3.79 1.31
C ALA A 39 -0.92 -4.57 0.71
N ASP A 40 -0.96 -5.90 0.75
CA ASP A 40 0.09 -6.73 0.13
C ASP A 40 0.14 -6.51 -1.39
N SER A 41 -1.03 -6.44 -2.04
CA SER A 41 -1.13 -6.20 -3.49
C SER A 41 -0.62 -4.82 -3.88
N TYR A 42 -0.85 -3.80 -3.05
CA TYR A 42 -0.30 -2.46 -3.25
C TYR A 42 1.22 -2.46 -3.07
N ALA A 43 1.74 -3.11 -2.02
CA ALA A 43 3.17 -3.16 -1.75
C ALA A 43 3.94 -3.80 -2.92
N GLU A 44 3.47 -4.95 -3.41
CA GLU A 44 4.08 -5.60 -4.59
C GLU A 44 4.02 -4.72 -5.83
N ALA A 45 2.87 -4.10 -6.12
CA ALA A 45 2.73 -3.21 -7.28
C ALA A 45 3.62 -1.96 -7.17
N PHE A 46 3.79 -1.42 -5.96
CA PHE A 46 4.63 -0.26 -5.70
C PHE A 46 6.11 -0.59 -5.87
N ASP A 47 6.55 -1.74 -5.37
CA ASP A 47 7.93 -2.22 -5.55
C ASP A 47 8.25 -2.43 -7.03
N ASP A 48 7.35 -3.10 -7.78
CA ASP A 48 7.52 -3.31 -9.22
C ASP A 48 7.58 -1.98 -9.99
N TYR A 49 6.74 -1.02 -9.63
CA TYR A 49 6.72 0.30 -10.26
C TYR A 49 8.02 1.06 -10.01
N THR A 50 8.50 1.10 -8.77
CA THR A 50 9.71 1.85 -8.41
C THR A 50 10.98 1.21 -8.98
N ILE A 51 11.06 -0.12 -9.06
CA ILE A 51 12.15 -0.80 -9.77
C ILE A 51 12.11 -0.47 -11.27
N SER A 52 10.93 -0.47 -11.88
CA SER A 52 10.77 -0.14 -13.31
C SER A 52 11.16 1.31 -13.62
N LEU A 53 10.78 2.24 -12.72
CA LEU A 53 11.17 3.65 -12.82
C LEU A 53 12.69 3.83 -12.69
N ALA A 54 13.34 3.15 -11.74
CA ALA A 54 14.80 3.19 -11.59
C ALA A 54 15.49 2.65 -12.84
N GLY A 55 14.97 1.56 -13.40
CA GLY A 55 15.41 1.00 -14.68
C GLY A 55 15.32 2.00 -15.83
N CYS A 56 14.17 2.66 -15.99
CA CYS A 56 13.98 3.66 -17.04
C CYS A 56 14.93 4.86 -16.89
N LEU A 57 15.14 5.36 -15.66
CA LEU A 57 16.08 6.45 -15.41
C LEU A 57 17.52 6.05 -15.75
N ARG A 58 17.91 4.80 -15.47
CA ARG A 58 19.19 4.25 -15.92
C ARG A 58 19.32 4.21 -17.43
N ASP A 59 18.26 3.85 -18.13
CA ASP A 59 18.22 3.86 -19.61
C ASP A 59 18.31 5.29 -20.18
N GLN A 60 17.81 6.29 -19.44
CA GLN A 60 17.99 7.73 -19.74
C GLN A 60 19.42 8.25 -19.41
N GLY A 61 20.26 7.43 -18.78
CA GLY A 61 21.67 7.73 -18.49
C GLY A 61 21.94 8.24 -17.08
N PHE A 62 20.97 8.13 -16.16
CA PHE A 62 21.16 8.48 -14.75
C PHE A 62 21.62 7.27 -13.94
N ASP A 63 22.59 7.46 -13.05
CA ASP A 63 23.07 6.39 -12.17
C ASP A 63 22.18 6.30 -10.92
N VAL A 64 21.07 5.58 -11.05
CA VAL A 64 20.05 5.41 -10.00
C VAL A 64 20.12 3.99 -9.46
N GLU A 65 20.30 3.87 -8.15
CA GLU A 65 20.30 2.59 -7.45
C GLU A 65 18.87 2.07 -7.27
N ASP A 66 18.68 0.75 -7.35
CA ASP A 66 17.35 0.16 -7.18
C ASP A 66 16.88 0.35 -5.71
N PRO A 67 15.60 0.70 -5.48
CA PRO A 67 15.08 0.92 -4.14
C PRO A 67 14.93 -0.39 -3.35
N GLU A 68 15.03 -0.30 -2.02
CA GLU A 68 14.66 -1.40 -1.14
C GLU A 68 13.12 -1.61 -1.15
N PRO A 69 12.62 -2.82 -0.86
CA PRO A 69 11.17 -3.08 -0.78
C PRO A 69 10.43 -2.09 0.12
N GLY A 70 9.33 -1.52 -0.37
CA GLY A 70 8.52 -0.52 0.31
C GLY A 70 9.11 0.89 0.32
N THR A 71 10.19 1.15 -0.41
CA THR A 71 10.85 2.46 -0.46
C THR A 71 10.77 3.10 -1.85
N ALA A 72 10.74 4.43 -1.90
CA ALA A 72 10.79 5.16 -3.16
C ALA A 72 12.23 5.46 -3.56
N ILE A 73 12.45 5.67 -4.87
CA ILE A 73 13.72 6.16 -5.40
C ILE A 73 13.97 7.57 -4.88
N THR A 74 15.22 7.86 -4.51
CA THR A 74 15.67 9.22 -4.20
C THR A 74 16.22 9.89 -5.46
N LEU A 75 15.69 11.07 -5.80
CA LEU A 75 16.09 11.84 -6.98
C LEU A 75 16.67 13.19 -6.54
N ASP A 76 17.78 13.61 -7.17
CA ASP A 76 18.46 14.86 -6.84
C ASP A 76 17.70 16.12 -7.32
N GLY A 77 16.61 15.93 -8.09
CA GLY A 77 15.66 16.98 -8.48
C GLY A 77 16.18 18.00 -9.49
N ASP A 78 17.31 17.74 -10.15
CA ASP A 78 17.80 18.59 -11.24
C ASP A 78 16.89 18.54 -12.48
N GLU A 79 16.99 19.54 -13.35
CA GLU A 79 16.11 19.68 -14.52
C GLU A 79 16.19 18.48 -15.48
N ALA A 80 17.39 17.90 -15.65
CA ALA A 80 17.59 16.77 -16.53
C ALA A 80 16.94 15.50 -15.94
N MET A 81 17.11 15.27 -14.65
CA MET A 81 16.49 14.17 -13.90
C MET A 81 14.97 14.29 -13.92
N ASN A 82 14.43 15.48 -13.69
CA ASN A 82 12.97 15.70 -13.73
C ASN A 82 12.41 15.45 -15.14
N THR A 83 13.11 15.90 -16.19
CA THR A 83 12.70 15.63 -17.58
C THR A 83 12.70 14.12 -17.89
N ALA A 84 13.72 13.40 -17.42
CA ALA A 84 13.80 11.96 -17.58
C ALA A 84 12.74 11.23 -16.76
N TYR A 85 12.48 11.68 -15.54
CA TYR A 85 11.40 11.16 -14.70
C TYR A 85 10.05 11.30 -15.39
N ASP A 86 9.73 12.48 -15.94
CA ASP A 86 8.47 12.72 -16.63
C ASP A 86 8.32 11.79 -17.85
N ALA A 87 9.39 11.63 -18.65
CA ALA A 87 9.38 10.71 -19.77
C ALA A 87 9.16 9.24 -19.34
N CYS A 88 9.79 8.84 -18.24
CA CYS A 88 9.61 7.51 -17.67
C CYS A 88 8.21 7.30 -17.07
N ALA A 89 7.66 8.30 -16.40
CA ALA A 89 6.31 8.27 -15.85
C ALA A 89 5.25 8.21 -16.96
N ASP A 90 5.45 8.91 -18.07
CA ASP A 90 4.59 8.83 -19.25
C ASP A 90 4.59 7.43 -19.89
N GLU A 91 5.73 6.74 -19.88
CA GLU A 91 5.86 5.38 -20.40
C GLU A 91 5.26 4.32 -19.45
N LEU A 92 5.54 4.43 -18.15
CA LEU A 92 5.10 3.47 -17.14
C LEU A 92 3.62 3.65 -16.76
N GLY A 93 3.08 4.85 -16.96
CA GLY A 93 1.76 5.24 -16.47
C GLY A 93 1.79 5.69 -15.00
N PRO A 94 0.61 6.00 -14.43
CA PRO A 94 0.54 6.51 -13.06
C PRO A 94 1.01 5.46 -12.05
N PRO A 95 1.63 5.89 -10.93
CA PRO A 95 2.00 4.97 -9.87
C PRO A 95 0.77 4.27 -9.30
N PRO A 96 0.94 3.08 -8.70
CA PRO A 96 -0.12 2.40 -7.98
C PRO A 96 -0.77 3.32 -6.92
N ALA A 97 -2.10 3.31 -6.86
CA ALA A 97 -2.83 4.10 -5.88
C ALA A 97 -2.66 3.51 -4.48
N ASN A 98 -2.18 4.33 -3.54
CA ASN A 98 -2.09 3.93 -2.15
C ASN A 98 -3.49 3.82 -1.54
N PRO A 99 -3.89 2.65 -1.00
CA PRO A 99 -5.25 2.43 -0.51
C PRO A 99 -5.57 3.24 0.77
N ASP A 100 -4.56 3.69 1.50
CA ASP A 100 -4.71 4.52 2.70
C ASP A 100 -4.68 6.03 2.38
N GLN A 101 -4.31 6.40 1.14
CA GLN A 101 -4.30 7.79 0.71
C GLN A 101 -5.72 8.21 0.32
N LEU A 102 -6.19 9.32 0.92
CA LEU A 102 -7.43 9.96 0.52
C LEU A 102 -7.37 10.36 -0.96
N SER A 103 -8.47 10.11 -1.67
CA SER A 103 -8.62 10.60 -3.04
C SER A 103 -8.63 12.14 -3.06
N LYS A 104 -8.30 12.72 -4.22
CA LYS A 104 -8.37 14.18 -4.42
C LYS A 104 -9.74 14.75 -4.04
N THR A 105 -10.82 14.02 -4.31
CA THR A 105 -12.18 14.40 -3.96
C THR A 105 -12.36 14.43 -2.45
N GLU A 106 -11.94 13.38 -1.74
CA GLU A 106 -12.03 13.31 -0.28
C GLU A 106 -11.21 14.42 0.39
N ILE A 107 -10.00 14.68 -0.10
CA ILE A 107 -9.17 15.81 0.37
C ILE A 107 -9.90 17.14 0.16
N SER A 108 -10.47 17.34 -1.03
CA SER A 108 -11.18 18.59 -1.36
C SER A 108 -12.41 18.79 -0.49
N ASP A 109 -13.15 17.72 -0.19
CA ASP A 109 -14.33 17.78 0.66
C ASP A 109 -13.95 18.03 2.13
N GLU A 110 -12.88 17.42 2.63
CA GLU A 110 -12.35 17.70 3.96
C GLU A 110 -11.93 19.16 4.11
N LEU A 111 -11.23 19.71 3.11
CA LEU A 111 -10.82 21.11 3.11
C LEU A 111 -12.02 22.06 3.07
N ARG A 112 -13.10 21.71 2.34
CA ARG A 112 -14.35 22.48 2.36
C ARG A 112 -15.02 22.48 3.72
N LEU A 113 -15.05 21.33 4.39
CA LEU A 113 -15.59 21.22 5.76
C LEU A 113 -14.77 22.06 6.74
N ARG A 114 -13.44 22.05 6.60
CA ARG A 114 -12.54 22.86 7.41
C ARG A 114 -12.75 24.36 7.18
N ALA A 115 -12.92 24.78 5.93
CA ALA A 115 -13.27 26.16 5.58
C ALA A 115 -14.61 26.60 6.18
N GLN A 116 -15.62 25.72 6.16
CA GLN A 116 -16.91 25.97 6.81
C GLN A 116 -16.76 26.19 8.31
N CYS A 117 -16.00 25.33 9.00
CA CYS A 117 -15.75 25.47 10.43
C CYS A 117 -15.07 26.80 10.80
N LEU A 118 -14.09 27.26 10.03
CA LEU A 118 -13.46 28.57 10.24
C LEU A 118 -14.45 29.72 10.06
N ARG A 119 -15.31 29.64 9.05
CA ARG A 119 -16.38 30.63 8.82
C ARG A 119 -17.38 30.65 9.97
N ASP A 120 -17.74 29.49 10.52
CA ASP A 120 -18.62 29.40 11.69
C ASP A 120 -18.01 30.02 12.97
N GLN A 121 -16.67 30.02 13.06
CA GLN A 121 -15.93 30.72 14.13
C GLN A 121 -15.77 32.24 13.88
N GLY A 122 -16.19 32.72 12.71
CA GLY A 122 -16.16 34.14 12.35
C GLY A 122 -14.98 34.58 11.51
N PHE A 123 -14.16 33.64 11.01
CA PHE A 123 -13.07 33.94 10.08
C PHE A 123 -13.58 34.00 8.65
N ASP A 124 -13.23 35.06 7.90
CA ASP A 124 -13.58 35.19 6.48
C ASP A 124 -12.52 34.50 5.62
N VAL A 125 -12.72 33.20 5.37
CA VAL A 125 -11.80 32.37 4.57
C VAL A 125 -12.47 31.88 3.28
N PRO A 126 -11.74 31.86 2.14
CA PRO A 126 -12.26 31.31 0.90
C PRO A 126 -12.39 29.78 1.01
N ASP A 127 -13.16 29.17 0.10
CA ASP A 127 -13.14 27.72 -0.07
C ASP A 127 -11.91 27.28 -0.90
N PRO A 128 -11.42 26.04 -0.75
CA PRO A 128 -10.40 25.47 -1.63
C PRO A 128 -10.89 25.34 -3.07
N ASP A 129 -9.96 25.48 -4.02
CA ASP A 129 -10.24 25.38 -5.44
C ASP A 129 -10.51 23.93 -5.89
N ALA A 130 -10.78 23.75 -7.19
CA ALA A 130 -11.03 22.42 -7.77
C ALA A 130 -9.81 21.49 -7.76
N ASN A 131 -8.62 22.03 -7.49
CA ASN A 131 -7.39 21.29 -7.36
C ASN A 131 -7.07 20.89 -5.92
N GLY A 132 -7.89 21.33 -4.95
CA GLY A 132 -7.62 21.15 -3.53
C GLY A 132 -6.57 22.14 -3.01
N ALA A 133 -6.21 23.17 -3.78
CA ALA A 133 -5.38 24.26 -3.28
C ALA A 133 -6.26 25.21 -2.44
N TRP A 134 -5.77 25.57 -1.26
CA TRP A 134 -6.49 26.44 -0.34
C TRP A 134 -5.64 27.64 0.03
N ASP A 135 -6.09 28.84 -0.36
CA ASP A 135 -5.45 30.11 -0.02
C ASP A 135 -5.89 30.55 1.38
N LEU A 136 -5.28 29.92 2.38
CA LEU A 136 -5.53 30.20 3.79
C LEU A 136 -4.38 31.06 4.34
N PRO A 137 -4.66 32.19 5.01
CA PRO A 137 -3.66 32.97 5.73
C PRO A 137 -2.92 32.12 6.78
N GLU A 138 -1.60 32.29 6.89
CA GLU A 138 -0.76 31.49 7.82
C GLU A 138 -1.17 31.63 9.28
N ASP A 139 -1.70 32.79 9.67
CA ASP A 139 -2.19 33.06 11.02
C ASP A 139 -3.46 32.29 11.38
N LEU A 140 -4.10 31.63 10.40
CA LEU A 140 -5.30 30.80 10.60
C LEU A 140 -5.00 29.30 10.55
N PHE A 141 -3.74 28.88 10.42
CA PHE A 141 -3.37 27.47 10.31
C PHE A 141 -3.65 26.68 11.59
N ASP A 142 -3.49 27.31 12.76
CA ASP A 142 -3.76 26.67 14.05
C ASP A 142 -5.28 26.49 14.25
N GLU A 143 -6.08 27.49 13.88
CA GLU A 143 -7.54 27.43 13.88
C GLU A 143 -8.05 26.41 12.87
N ALA A 144 -7.44 26.35 11.68
CA ALA A 144 -7.77 25.35 10.67
C ALA A 144 -7.47 23.94 11.16
N ARG A 145 -6.37 23.76 11.89
CA ARG A 145 -6.06 22.48 12.55
C ARG A 145 -7.05 22.15 13.66
N ALA A 146 -7.51 23.15 14.42
CA ALA A 146 -8.57 22.97 15.41
C ALA A 146 -9.91 22.60 14.77
N CYS A 147 -10.14 23.01 13.52
CA CYS A 147 -11.25 22.61 12.66
C CYS A 147 -11.08 21.22 12.00
N ALA A 148 -10.15 20.37 12.46
CA ALA A 148 -9.96 19.04 11.91
C ALA A 148 -11.28 18.23 11.91
N VAL A 149 -11.57 17.62 10.77
CA VAL A 149 -12.74 16.74 10.58
C VAL A 149 -12.40 15.40 11.25
N GLN A 150 -13.23 14.98 12.20
CA GLN A 150 -13.19 13.63 12.79
C GLN A 150 -13.93 12.62 11.91
#